data_AF-A0AAD9VF99-F1
#
_entry.id   AF-A0AAD9VF99-F1
#
_cell.length_a   1.000
_cell.length_b   1.000
_cell.length_c   1.000
_cell.angle_alpha   90.00
_cell.angle_beta   90.00
_cell.angle_gamma   90.00
#
_symmetry.space_group_name_H-M   'P 1'
#
loop_
_entity.id
_entity.type
_entity.pdbx_description
1 polymer ?
#
loop_
_entity_poly.entity_id
_entity_poly.type
_entity_poly.pdbx_seq_one_letter_code
_entity_poly.pdbx_strand_id
1 'polypeptide(L)'
;MTMKGSKLALLLLLVVVFEILLFSGSDANPWWRRRRRRYVPPCSSSRPSFPRWVNSWQKNFNVRCHNSYSIKEWQSLYRDCKGDRLYHFKCKYGPFSYRRNIHCSSTHYVNYYDRPLAFKCPRNGVLTGIASIFSVTAMDRRTGGIKN
;
A
#
# COMPACT_ATOMS: atom_id res chain seq x y z
N MET A 1 -14.09 49.28 40.55
CA MET A 1 -15.55 49.05 40.59
C MET A 1 -15.80 47.70 41.24
N THR A 2 -16.15 47.68 42.54
CA THR A 2 -16.37 46.45 43.31
C THR A 2 -17.79 45.94 43.03
N MET A 3 -17.90 44.74 42.46
CA MET A 3 -19.21 44.14 42.19
C MET A 3 -19.84 43.70 43.52
N LYS A 4 -21.06 44.16 43.81
CA LYS A 4 -21.85 43.67 44.97
C LYS A 4 -22.05 42.16 44.86
N GLY A 5 -22.03 41.44 45.98
CA GLY A 5 -22.08 39.97 46.03
C GLY A 5 -23.23 39.33 45.24
N SER A 6 -24.40 39.98 45.15
CA SER A 6 -25.52 39.52 44.33
C SER A 6 -25.23 39.54 42.81
N LYS A 7 -24.48 40.55 42.32
CA LYS A 7 -24.08 40.64 40.91
C LYS A 7 -22.96 39.65 40.57
N LEU A 8 -22.08 39.38 41.53
CA LEU A 8 -21.06 38.33 41.40
C LEU A 8 -21.73 36.94 41.32
N ALA A 9 -22.71 36.67 42.19
CA ALA A 9 -23.46 35.42 42.17
C ALA A 9 -24.23 35.22 40.85
N LEU A 10 -24.87 36.28 40.33
CA LEU A 10 -25.55 36.23 39.05
C LEU A 10 -24.58 35.94 37.88
N LEU A 11 -23.41 36.59 37.87
CA LEU A 11 -22.38 36.35 36.86
C LEU A 11 -21.87 34.91 36.91
N LEU A 12 -21.61 34.39 38.11
CA LEU A 12 -21.16 33.00 38.30
C LEU A 12 -22.23 31.99 37.84
N LEU A 13 -23.51 32.25 38.12
CA LEU A 13 -24.60 31.41 37.62
C LEU A 13 -24.70 31.42 36.09
N LEU A 14 -24.55 32.59 35.46
CA LEU A 14 -24.57 32.69 34.00
C LEU A 14 -23.38 31.97 33.35
N VAL A 15 -22.20 32.04 33.95
CA VAL A 15 -21.02 31.28 33.48
C VAL A 15 -21.27 29.78 33.61
N VAL A 16 -21.79 29.30 34.74
CA VAL A 16 -22.10 27.87 34.93
C VAL A 16 -23.14 27.38 33.92
N VAL A 17 -24.19 28.17 33.66
CA VAL A 17 -25.20 27.81 32.64
C VAL A 17 -24.60 27.81 31.24
N PHE A 18 -23.74 28.77 30.91
CA PHE A 18 -23.06 28.82 29.61
C PHE A 18 -22.14 27.61 29.41
N GLU A 19 -21.37 27.22 30.42
CA GLU A 19 -20.57 25.99 30.37
C GLU A 19 -21.44 24.74 30.20
N ILE A 20 -22.57 24.63 30.93
CA ILE A 20 -23.50 23.50 30.76
C ILE A 20 -24.07 23.46 29.33
N LEU A 21 -24.37 24.61 28.72
CA LEU A 21 -24.86 24.70 27.35
C LEU A 21 -23.76 24.38 26.31
N LEU A 22 -22.50 24.69 26.60
CA LEU A 22 -21.36 24.29 25.77
C LEU A 22 -21.02 22.80 25.89
N PHE A 23 -21.29 22.16 27.04
CA PHE A 23 -20.94 20.76 27.30
C PHE A 23 -22.10 19.75 27.21
N SER A 24 -23.36 20.19 27.05
CA SER A 24 -24.52 19.30 26.95
C SER A 24 -24.70 18.60 25.58
N GLY A 25 -23.72 18.75 24.69
CA GLY A 25 -23.58 17.93 23.48
C GLY A 25 -22.77 16.63 23.66
N SER A 26 -22.54 16.17 24.90
CA SER A 26 -21.91 14.86 25.11
C SER A 26 -22.96 13.75 25.05
N ASP A 27 -22.98 13.07 23.91
CA ASP A 27 -23.73 11.84 23.61
C ASP A 27 -23.82 10.89 24.82
N ALA A 28 -24.91 10.97 25.57
CA ALA A 28 -25.34 9.88 26.43
C ALA A 28 -25.78 8.73 25.52
N ASN A 29 -24.82 7.95 25.01
CA ASN A 29 -25.09 6.71 24.30
C ASN A 29 -25.80 5.76 25.27
N PRO A 30 -27.09 5.45 25.07
CA PRO A 30 -27.81 4.61 26.01
C PRO A 30 -27.25 3.18 25.96
N TRP A 31 -27.01 2.60 27.13
CA TRP A 31 -26.38 1.29 27.36
C TRP A 31 -27.12 0.09 26.73
N TRP A 32 -28.32 0.30 26.20
CA TRP A 32 -29.08 -0.65 25.38
C TRP A 32 -28.75 -0.62 23.88
N ARG A 33 -27.75 0.16 23.41
CA ARG A 33 -27.12 -0.07 22.10
C ARG A 33 -26.27 -1.34 22.15
N ARG A 34 -26.99 -2.46 22.20
CA ARG A 34 -26.63 -3.81 21.80
C ARG A 34 -25.47 -3.75 20.82
N ARG A 35 -24.31 -4.27 21.25
CA ARG A 35 -23.05 -4.45 20.52
C ARG A 35 -23.33 -4.92 19.09
N ARG A 36 -23.65 -4.00 18.17
CA ARG A 36 -23.56 -4.26 16.73
C ARG A 36 -22.08 -4.42 16.51
N ARG A 37 -21.60 -5.66 16.50
CA ARG A 37 -20.29 -5.98 15.93
C ARG A 37 -20.26 -5.23 14.60
N ARG A 38 -19.43 -4.19 14.52
CA ARG A 38 -19.25 -3.40 13.30
C ARG A 38 -18.84 -4.43 12.25
N TYR A 39 -19.76 -4.78 11.35
CA TYR A 39 -19.45 -5.70 10.27
C TYR A 39 -18.39 -5.01 9.42
N VAL A 40 -17.15 -5.46 9.55
CA VAL A 40 -16.07 -5.05 8.68
C VAL A 40 -16.23 -5.92 7.44
N PRO A 41 -16.61 -5.35 6.28
CA PRO A 41 -16.75 -6.14 5.08
C PRO A 41 -15.40 -6.81 4.76
N PRO A 42 -15.42 -8.07 4.29
CA PRO A 42 -14.19 -8.76 3.92
C PRO A 42 -13.46 -7.98 2.82
N CYS A 43 -12.13 -7.95 2.91
CA CYS A 43 -11.31 -7.19 1.97
C CYS A 43 -11.52 -7.69 0.53
N SER A 44 -12.06 -6.83 -0.34
CA SER A 44 -12.34 -7.17 -1.73
C SER A 44 -11.09 -7.60 -2.48
N SER A 45 -11.20 -8.75 -3.17
CA SER A 45 -10.18 -9.27 -4.09
C SER A 45 -10.27 -8.63 -5.48
N SER A 46 -11.16 -7.66 -5.71
CA SER A 46 -11.25 -6.97 -6.99
C SER A 46 -9.97 -6.22 -7.32
N ARG A 47 -9.65 -6.18 -8.60
CA ARG A 47 -8.48 -5.50 -9.16
C ARG A 47 -8.95 -4.38 -10.09
N PRO A 48 -8.35 -3.18 -10.04
CA PRO A 48 -8.65 -2.15 -11.03
C PRO A 48 -8.43 -2.67 -12.45
N SER A 49 -9.31 -2.31 -13.38
CA SER A 49 -9.22 -2.76 -14.78
C SER A 49 -8.00 -2.21 -15.52
N PHE A 50 -7.49 -1.05 -15.09
CA PHE A 50 -6.32 -0.38 -15.64
C PHE A 50 -5.34 0.04 -14.53
N PRO A 51 -4.02 0.00 -14.78
CA PRO A 51 -3.34 -0.62 -15.92
C PRO A 51 -3.51 -2.14 -15.95
N ARG A 52 -3.05 -2.80 -17.02
CA ARG A 52 -3.10 -4.27 -17.12
C ARG A 52 -2.10 -4.89 -16.14
N TRP A 53 -2.55 -5.24 -14.94
CA TRP A 53 -1.69 -5.88 -13.94
C TRP A 53 -1.31 -7.30 -14.34
N VAL A 54 -0.09 -7.68 -14.01
CA VAL A 54 0.50 -8.99 -14.35
C VAL A 54 0.24 -10.07 -13.31
N ASN A 55 -0.16 -9.67 -12.10
CA ASN A 55 -0.47 -10.57 -11.01
C ASN A 55 -1.85 -10.27 -10.41
N SER A 56 -2.34 -11.24 -9.64
CA SER A 56 -3.44 -11.07 -8.68
C SER A 56 -2.88 -10.89 -7.27
N TRP A 57 -3.73 -10.41 -6.36
CA TRP A 57 -3.40 -10.31 -4.93
C TRP A 57 -2.91 -11.65 -4.38
N GLN A 58 -1.82 -11.60 -3.63
CA GLN A 58 -1.20 -12.71 -2.91
C GLN A 58 -0.79 -13.88 -3.82
N LYS A 59 -0.63 -13.61 -5.12
CA LYS A 59 -0.14 -14.59 -6.11
C LYS A 59 1.25 -14.21 -6.62
N ASN A 60 2.02 -15.25 -6.92
CA ASN A 60 3.33 -15.13 -7.54
C ASN A 60 3.19 -14.69 -9.00
N PHE A 61 4.26 -14.13 -9.56
CA PHE A 61 4.32 -13.86 -10.99
C PHE A 61 5.74 -13.99 -11.51
N ASN A 62 5.85 -14.20 -12.82
CA ASN A 62 7.09 -14.18 -13.58
C ASN A 62 6.81 -13.54 -14.92
N VAL A 63 7.41 -12.37 -15.17
CA VAL A 63 7.23 -11.61 -16.40
C VAL A 63 8.56 -11.46 -17.11
N ARG A 64 8.52 -11.59 -18.44
CA ARG A 64 9.68 -11.41 -19.31
C ARG A 64 9.28 -10.56 -20.50
N CYS A 65 10.16 -9.62 -20.84
CA CYS A 65 10.10 -8.90 -22.10
C CYS A 65 10.54 -9.81 -23.25
N HIS A 66 10.12 -9.46 -24.46
CA HIS A 66 10.57 -10.12 -25.68
C HIS A 66 12.08 -9.95 -25.88
N ASN A 67 12.66 -10.75 -26.79
CA ASN A 67 14.06 -10.65 -27.15
C ASN A 67 14.42 -9.22 -27.60
N SER A 68 15.55 -8.70 -27.12
CA SER A 68 16.01 -7.31 -27.35
C SER A 68 15.14 -6.23 -26.70
N TYR A 69 14.20 -6.58 -25.80
CA TYR A 69 13.39 -5.61 -25.06
C TYR A 69 13.77 -5.59 -23.57
N SER A 70 13.69 -4.41 -22.97
CA SER A 70 13.89 -4.18 -21.53
C SER A 70 12.67 -3.54 -20.90
N ILE A 71 12.55 -3.66 -19.59
CA ILE A 71 11.52 -2.99 -18.79
C ILE A 71 11.72 -1.47 -18.90
N LYS A 72 10.70 -0.78 -19.41
CA LYS A 72 10.61 0.68 -19.47
C LYS A 72 9.91 1.26 -18.25
N GLU A 73 8.91 0.55 -17.77
CA GLU A 73 7.96 1.02 -16.77
C GLU A 73 7.70 -0.09 -15.77
N TRP A 74 7.79 0.27 -14.50
CA TRP A 74 7.45 -0.58 -13.36
C TRP A 74 6.53 0.22 -12.46
N GLN A 75 5.26 -0.13 -12.48
CA GLN A 75 4.24 0.47 -11.63
C GLN A 75 3.72 -0.55 -10.62
N SER A 76 3.30 -0.06 -9.46
CA SER A 76 2.67 -0.91 -8.45
C SER A 76 1.51 -0.21 -7.76
N LEU A 77 0.56 -1.00 -7.28
CA LEU A 77 -0.55 -0.55 -6.43
C LEU A 77 -0.58 -1.39 -5.17
N TYR A 78 -0.30 -0.75 -4.04
CA TYR A 78 -0.42 -1.38 -2.73
C TYR A 78 -1.86 -1.30 -2.23
N ARG A 79 -2.29 -2.33 -1.49
CA ARG A 79 -3.57 -2.33 -0.78
C ARG A 79 -3.40 -2.89 0.62
N ASP A 80 -3.64 -2.04 1.61
CA ASP A 80 -3.43 -2.34 3.03
C ASP A 80 -4.17 -3.60 3.47
N CYS A 81 -5.46 -3.73 3.14
CA CYS A 81 -6.24 -4.89 3.57
C CYS A 81 -5.84 -6.21 2.88
N LYS A 82 -5.02 -6.16 1.82
CA LYS A 82 -4.39 -7.33 1.21
C LYS A 82 -2.98 -7.58 1.71
N GLY A 83 -2.34 -6.57 2.31
CA GLY A 83 -0.92 -6.57 2.63
C GLY A 83 -0.09 -6.95 1.41
N ASP A 84 -0.45 -6.43 0.23
CA ASP A 84 0.17 -6.86 -1.01
C ASP A 84 0.13 -5.77 -2.10
N ARG A 85 0.96 -5.96 -3.13
CA ARG A 85 1.07 -5.09 -4.30
C ARG A 85 0.67 -5.83 -5.57
N LEU A 86 -0.14 -5.16 -6.39
CA LEU A 86 -0.26 -5.48 -7.81
C LEU A 86 0.85 -4.79 -8.58
N TYR A 87 1.32 -5.41 -9.65
CA TYR A 87 2.37 -4.89 -10.50
C TYR A 87 1.93 -4.77 -11.95
N HIS A 88 2.41 -3.73 -12.59
CA HIS A 88 2.27 -3.49 -14.01
C HIS A 88 3.64 -3.19 -14.61
N PHE A 89 3.93 -3.82 -15.74
CA PHE A 89 5.18 -3.67 -16.45
C PHE A 89 4.92 -3.33 -17.91
N LYS A 90 5.72 -2.41 -18.47
CA LYS A 90 5.82 -2.23 -19.92
C LYS A 90 7.24 -2.46 -20.39
N CYS A 91 7.34 -3.14 -21.52
CA CYS A 91 8.60 -3.37 -22.20
C CYS A 91 8.78 -2.34 -23.33
N LYS A 92 10.03 -2.01 -23.65
CA LYS A 92 10.41 -1.28 -24.86
C LYS A 92 11.64 -1.94 -25.48
N TYR A 93 11.91 -1.65 -26.75
CA TYR A 93 13.16 -2.03 -27.38
C TYR A 93 14.33 -1.49 -26.53
N GLY A 94 15.21 -2.39 -26.13
CA GLY A 94 16.32 -2.12 -25.21
C GLY A 94 17.60 -1.74 -25.96
N PRO A 95 18.64 -1.27 -25.24
CA PRO A 95 19.93 -0.89 -25.81
C PRO A 95 20.81 -2.11 -26.17
N PHE A 96 20.20 -3.29 -26.36
CA PHE A 96 20.91 -4.55 -26.61
C PHE A 96 20.19 -5.35 -27.68
N SER A 97 20.97 -6.09 -28.47
CA SER A 97 20.43 -7.05 -29.44
C SER A 97 20.58 -8.46 -28.88
N TYR A 98 19.49 -9.24 -28.90
CA TYR A 98 19.54 -10.65 -28.60
C TYR A 98 20.57 -11.34 -29.52
N ARG A 99 21.51 -12.07 -28.93
CA ARG A 99 22.44 -12.94 -29.66
C ARG A 99 22.20 -14.37 -29.19
N ARG A 100 22.20 -15.33 -30.11
CA ARG A 100 21.98 -16.76 -29.78
C ARG A 100 22.88 -17.29 -28.66
N ASN A 101 24.07 -16.70 -28.49
CA ASN A 101 25.06 -17.11 -27.48
C ASN A 101 25.11 -16.16 -26.25
N ILE A 102 24.27 -15.12 -26.18
CA ILE A 102 24.18 -14.21 -25.03
C ILE A 102 22.79 -14.35 -24.43
N HIS A 103 22.69 -15.13 -23.37
CA HIS A 103 21.45 -15.35 -22.65
C HIS A 103 21.28 -14.34 -21.51
N CYS A 104 20.03 -13.95 -21.25
CA CYS A 104 19.72 -13.19 -20.04
C CYS A 104 19.99 -14.06 -18.81
N SER A 105 20.64 -13.50 -17.79
CA SER A 105 20.87 -14.18 -16.52
C SER A 105 19.72 -13.88 -15.55
N SER A 106 19.24 -14.91 -14.85
CA SER A 106 18.34 -14.70 -13.71
C SER A 106 19.17 -14.39 -12.47
N THR A 107 18.73 -13.45 -11.65
CA THR A 107 19.29 -13.26 -10.31
C THR A 107 18.57 -14.16 -9.32
N HIS A 108 19.24 -14.45 -8.20
CA HIS A 108 18.53 -14.86 -6.98
C HIS A 108 17.57 -13.73 -6.52
N TYR A 109 16.75 -14.02 -5.51
CA TYR A 109 15.97 -12.98 -4.86
C TYR A 109 16.91 -11.89 -4.32
N VAL A 110 16.65 -10.66 -4.73
CA VAL A 110 17.48 -9.50 -4.41
C VAL A 110 17.05 -8.81 -3.11
N ASN A 111 15.95 -9.26 -2.51
CA ASN A 111 15.48 -8.83 -1.20
C ASN A 111 14.97 -10.03 -0.38
N TYR A 112 15.05 -9.89 0.94
CA TYR A 112 14.30 -10.72 1.88
C TYR A 112 12.89 -10.15 2.07
N TYR A 113 12.00 -10.91 2.73
CA TYR A 113 10.71 -10.38 3.17
C TYR A 113 10.92 -9.27 4.19
N ASP A 114 10.02 -8.30 4.21
CA ASP A 114 10.00 -7.12 5.07
C ASP A 114 11.23 -6.22 4.90
N ARG A 115 11.95 -6.40 3.78
CA ARG A 115 13.15 -5.63 3.43
C ARG A 115 12.96 -4.89 2.11
N PRO A 116 13.56 -3.70 1.96
CA PRO A 116 13.47 -2.93 0.73
C PRO A 116 13.94 -3.72 -0.50
N LEU A 117 13.22 -3.54 -1.61
CA LEU A 117 13.64 -3.99 -2.92
C LEU A 117 14.59 -2.94 -3.53
N ALA A 118 15.89 -3.13 -3.35
CA ALA A 118 16.93 -2.27 -3.89
C ALA A 118 17.92 -3.10 -4.71
N PHE A 119 17.92 -2.91 -6.04
CA PHE A 119 18.80 -3.64 -6.94
C PHE A 119 19.26 -2.75 -8.10
N LYS A 120 20.55 -2.84 -8.42
CA LYS A 120 21.15 -2.18 -9.59
C LYS A 120 21.76 -3.26 -10.47
N CYS A 121 21.43 -3.22 -11.77
CA CYS A 121 22.08 -4.11 -12.72
C CYS A 121 23.60 -3.83 -12.77
N PRO A 122 24.44 -4.87 -12.68
CA PRO A 122 25.89 -4.70 -12.88
C PRO A 122 26.19 -4.35 -14.34
N ARG A 123 27.37 -3.78 -14.60
CA ARG A 123 27.89 -3.50 -15.97
C ARG A 123 26.95 -2.69 -16.85
N ASN A 124 26.19 -1.76 -16.26
CA ASN A 124 25.19 -0.95 -16.95
C ASN A 124 24.12 -1.78 -17.70
N GLY A 125 23.89 -3.01 -17.24
CA GLY A 125 22.88 -3.91 -17.82
C GLY A 125 21.46 -3.42 -17.57
N VAL A 126 20.51 -4.11 -18.18
CA VAL A 126 19.08 -3.75 -18.12
C VAL A 126 18.24 -4.91 -17.61
N LEU A 127 17.13 -4.59 -16.95
CA LEU A 127 16.13 -5.59 -16.57
C LEU A 127 15.32 -5.98 -17.80
N THR A 128 15.29 -7.28 -18.10
CA THR A 128 14.50 -7.87 -19.18
C THR A 128 13.34 -8.70 -18.64
N GLY A 129 13.26 -8.91 -17.33
CA GLY A 129 12.15 -9.57 -16.67
C GLY A 129 12.25 -9.50 -15.15
N ILE A 130 11.15 -9.84 -14.47
CA ILE A 130 11.05 -9.83 -13.01
C ILE A 130 10.20 -11.02 -12.59
N ALA A 131 10.65 -11.73 -11.56
CA ALA A 131 9.88 -12.78 -10.89
C ALA A 131 9.71 -12.40 -9.41
N SER A 132 8.54 -12.67 -8.86
CA SER A 132 8.25 -12.34 -7.46
C SER A 132 7.37 -13.40 -6.81
N ILE A 133 7.76 -13.78 -5.60
CA ILE A 133 7.04 -14.73 -4.75
C ILE A 133 6.45 -14.00 -3.55
N PHE A 134 5.17 -14.23 -3.30
CA PHE A 134 4.45 -13.74 -2.14
C PHE A 134 4.50 -14.76 -1.00
N SER A 135 4.71 -14.29 0.23
CA SER A 135 4.59 -15.10 1.45
C SER A 135 3.36 -14.69 2.24
N VAL A 136 2.47 -15.65 2.51
CA VAL A 136 1.31 -15.42 3.39
C VAL A 136 1.76 -15.17 4.83
N THR A 137 2.84 -15.81 5.27
CA THR A 137 3.35 -15.64 6.63
C THR A 137 3.97 -14.25 6.85
N ALA A 138 4.72 -13.75 5.86
CA ALA A 138 5.35 -12.44 5.96
C ALA A 138 4.43 -11.30 5.47
N MET A 139 3.37 -11.62 4.72
CA MET A 139 2.53 -10.64 4.03
C MET A 139 3.35 -9.67 3.18
N ASP A 140 4.39 -10.20 2.52
CA ASP A 140 5.32 -9.44 1.70
C ASP A 140 5.90 -10.31 0.57
N ARG A 141 6.69 -9.68 -0.32
CA ARG A 141 7.24 -10.31 -1.52
C ARG A 141 8.76 -10.29 -1.57
N ARG A 142 9.33 -11.43 -1.97
CA ARG A 142 10.71 -11.49 -2.49
C ARG A 142 10.69 -11.40 -4.00
N THR A 143 11.64 -10.65 -4.55
CA THR A 143 11.69 -10.34 -5.97
C THR A 143 13.07 -10.66 -6.53
N GLY A 144 13.13 -11.27 -7.71
CA GLY A 144 14.33 -11.54 -8.48
C GLY A 144 14.21 -10.89 -9.86
N GLY A 145 15.34 -10.45 -10.41
CA GLY A 145 15.42 -9.86 -11.75
C GLY A 145 15.93 -10.87 -12.78
N ILE A 146 15.55 -10.65 -14.04
CA ILE A 146 16.17 -11.26 -15.21
C ILE A 146 16.83 -10.12 -15.96
N LYS A 147 18.11 -10.25 -16.26
CA LYS A 147 18.96 -9.15 -16.73
C LYS A 147 19.79 -9.55 -17.94
N ASN A 148 20.02 -8.58 -18.83
CA ASN A 148 21.03 -8.64 -19.88
C ASN A 148 22.18 -7.70 -19.51
#